data_AF-A0A836V391-F1
#
_entry.id   AF-A0A836V391-F1
#
_cell.length_a   1.000
_cell.length_b   1.000
_cell.length_c   1.000
_cell.angle_alpha   90.00
_cell.angle_beta   90.00
_cell.angle_gamma   90.00
#
_symmetry.space_group_name_H-M   'P 1'
#
loop_
_entity.id
_entity.type
_entity.pdbx_description
1 polymer ?
#
loop_
_entity_poly.entity_id
_entity_poly.type
_entity_poly.pdbx_seq_one_letter_code
_entity_poly.pdbx_strand_id
1 'polypeptide(L)'
;MKKPIKCCYWVVPGKVLAGEHPVGVGKLASSENLDALKEAAVTTFIDLTGEPEGLASYASLLDGQAYHRFSITNIATPRSPDITTAILDLIDQQATKEGVVYIHCRGGVGRTGTIIGCWLTRQGFKGANALLQLNKLWLQNPKSAESESPETKQQKDYILSWKENFDESSAIKWVSPSLSFIE
;
A
#
# COMPACT_ATOMS: atom_id res chain seq x y z
N MET A 1 -5.89 -4.30 -15.91
CA MET A 1 -5.39 -5.56 -15.29
C MET A 1 -6.41 -6.07 -14.28
N LYS A 2 -6.65 -7.38 -14.18
CA LYS A 2 -7.59 -7.96 -13.20
C LYS A 2 -7.07 -7.77 -11.76
N LYS A 3 -7.96 -7.52 -10.81
CA LYS A 3 -7.63 -7.48 -9.37
C LYS A 3 -7.64 -8.90 -8.80
N PRO A 4 -6.58 -9.33 -8.06
CA PRO A 4 -6.54 -10.68 -7.50
C PRO A 4 -7.54 -10.90 -6.37
N ILE A 5 -7.82 -9.86 -5.57
CA ILE A 5 -8.81 -9.92 -4.49
C ILE A 5 -9.82 -8.78 -4.61
N LYS A 6 -10.95 -8.89 -3.90
CA LYS A 6 -12.07 -7.94 -4.02
C LYS A 6 -11.70 -6.51 -3.64
N CYS A 7 -11.14 -6.31 -2.44
CA CYS A 7 -10.85 -4.99 -1.88
C CYS A 7 -9.35 -4.66 -1.97
N CYS A 8 -8.82 -4.67 -3.18
CA CYS A 8 -7.51 -4.12 -3.52
C CYS A 8 -7.60 -3.13 -4.70
N TYR A 9 -6.50 -2.47 -5.01
CA TYR A 9 -6.32 -1.61 -6.17
C TYR A 9 -4.86 -1.64 -6.63
N TRP A 10 -4.65 -1.54 -7.94
CA TRP A 10 -3.32 -1.42 -8.50
C TRP A 10 -2.85 0.03 -8.35
N VAL A 11 -1.68 0.22 -7.73
CA VAL A 11 -0.97 1.50 -7.67
C VAL A 11 -0.10 1.64 -8.92
N VAL A 12 0.64 0.58 -9.23
CA VAL A 12 1.35 0.40 -10.50
C VAL A 12 0.99 -1.00 -11.01
N PRO A 13 0.25 -1.13 -12.13
CA PRO A 13 -0.17 -2.43 -12.65
C PRO A 13 1.00 -3.41 -12.81
N GLY A 14 0.87 -4.59 -12.20
CA GLY A 14 1.89 -5.65 -12.27
C GLY A 14 3.15 -5.39 -11.45
N LYS A 15 3.17 -4.36 -10.58
CA LYS A 15 4.33 -4.01 -9.75
C LYS A 15 3.99 -3.70 -8.30
N VAL A 16 2.99 -2.84 -8.07
CA VAL A 16 2.58 -2.42 -6.72
C VAL A 16 1.07 -2.52 -6.58
N LEU A 17 0.64 -3.37 -5.65
CA LEU A 17 -0.76 -3.63 -5.30
C LEU A 17 -1.00 -3.21 -3.86
N ALA A 18 -2.13 -2.55 -3.61
CA ALA A 18 -2.54 -2.11 -2.28
C ALA A 18 -3.91 -2.67 -1.92
N GLY A 19 -4.15 -3.09 -0.68
CA GLY A 19 -5.44 -3.68 -0.33
C GLY A 19 -5.65 -4.01 1.14
N GLU A 20 -6.70 -4.79 1.39
CA GLU A 20 -7.10 -5.25 2.73
C GLU A 20 -6.26 -6.42 3.26
N HIS A 21 -6.38 -6.72 4.54
CA HIS A 21 -5.69 -7.85 5.14
C HIS A 21 -6.11 -9.15 4.43
N PRO A 22 -5.18 -9.95 3.92
CA PRO A 22 -5.51 -11.05 3.01
C PRO A 22 -6.37 -12.13 3.68
N VAL A 23 -6.21 -12.32 4.99
CA VAL A 23 -6.88 -13.40 5.73
C VAL A 23 -7.98 -12.94 6.70
N GLY A 24 -8.29 -11.64 6.74
CA GLY A 24 -9.39 -11.10 7.56
C GLY A 24 -9.25 -11.29 9.08
N VAL A 25 -10.39 -11.24 9.78
CA VAL A 25 -10.53 -11.39 11.25
C VAL A 25 -11.06 -12.79 11.57
N GLY A 26 -10.40 -13.51 12.49
CA GLY A 26 -10.82 -14.85 12.93
C GLY A 26 -9.71 -15.91 12.83
N LYS A 27 -9.92 -17.08 13.44
CA LYS A 27 -8.90 -18.16 13.55
C LYS A 27 -8.67 -18.99 12.29
N LEU A 28 -9.53 -18.87 11.29
CA LEU A 28 -9.41 -19.58 10.02
C LEU A 28 -9.13 -18.54 8.93
N ALA A 29 -7.85 -18.26 8.75
CA ALA A 29 -7.37 -17.51 7.60
C ALA A 29 -7.83 -18.25 6.33
N SER A 30 -8.80 -17.69 5.59
CA SER A 30 -9.10 -18.22 4.26
C SER A 30 -7.86 -18.01 3.38
N SER A 31 -7.28 -19.10 2.85
CA SER A 31 -6.10 -19.04 1.99
C SER A 31 -6.43 -18.49 0.61
N GLU A 32 -7.70 -18.45 0.20
CA GLU A 32 -8.11 -18.09 -1.18
C GLU A 32 -7.56 -16.74 -1.63
N ASN A 33 -7.62 -15.72 -0.76
CA ASN A 33 -7.05 -14.41 -1.07
C ASN A 33 -5.52 -14.45 -1.15
N LEU A 34 -4.86 -15.22 -0.29
CA LEU A 34 -3.39 -15.39 -0.35
C LEU A 34 -2.97 -16.12 -1.61
N ASP A 35 -3.70 -17.17 -1.98
CA ASP A 35 -3.45 -17.96 -3.18
C ASP A 35 -3.67 -17.11 -4.44
N ALA A 36 -4.75 -16.33 -4.50
CA ALA A 36 -4.98 -15.37 -5.58
C ALA A 36 -3.90 -14.27 -5.67
N LEU A 37 -3.36 -13.82 -4.53
CA LEU A 37 -2.24 -12.87 -4.51
C LEU A 37 -0.95 -13.53 -5.04
N LYS A 38 -0.66 -14.79 -4.65
CA LYS A 38 0.49 -15.56 -5.17
C LYS A 38 0.37 -15.78 -6.67
N GLU A 39 -0.81 -16.15 -7.17
CA GLU A 39 -1.10 -16.30 -8.61
C GLU A 39 -0.92 -14.99 -9.39
N ALA A 40 -1.16 -13.84 -8.75
CA ALA A 40 -0.85 -12.52 -9.31
C ALA A 40 0.63 -12.12 -9.16
N ALA A 41 1.52 -13.09 -8.92
CA ALA A 41 2.96 -12.91 -8.77
C ALA A 41 3.36 -11.97 -7.62
N VAL A 42 2.58 -11.90 -6.55
CA VAL A 42 3.00 -11.22 -5.32
C VAL A 42 4.16 -11.97 -4.70
N THR A 43 5.32 -11.31 -4.64
CA THR A 43 6.57 -11.86 -4.09
C THR A 43 6.95 -11.20 -2.77
N THR A 44 6.39 -10.03 -2.45
CA THR A 44 6.66 -9.30 -1.20
C THR A 44 5.36 -8.81 -0.57
N PHE A 45 5.16 -9.12 0.71
CA PHE A 45 4.08 -8.63 1.54
C PHE A 45 4.58 -7.58 2.53
N ILE A 46 3.93 -6.41 2.54
CA ILE A 46 4.16 -5.34 3.51
C ILE A 46 2.91 -5.21 4.38
N ASP A 47 3.02 -5.66 5.62
CA ASP A 47 1.96 -5.66 6.62
C ASP A 47 2.07 -4.43 7.53
N LEU A 48 1.11 -3.52 7.44
CA LEU A 48 1.05 -2.31 8.27
C LEU A 48 0.31 -2.50 9.60
N THR A 49 -0.15 -3.72 9.89
CA THR A 49 -0.90 -4.03 11.12
C THR A 49 0.01 -4.28 12.31
N GLY A 50 -0.53 -3.95 13.49
CA GLY A 50 0.12 -4.17 14.78
C GLY A 50 -0.67 -5.12 15.65
N GLU A 51 -0.07 -5.48 16.79
CA GLU A 51 -0.76 -6.24 17.84
C GLU A 51 -1.10 -5.31 19.02
N PRO A 52 -2.26 -5.50 19.68
CA PRO A 52 -3.34 -6.42 19.33
C PRO A 52 -4.33 -5.80 18.31
N GLU A 53 -4.59 -6.49 17.20
CA GLU A 53 -5.66 -6.14 16.24
C GLU A 53 -6.65 -7.29 15.96
N GLY A 54 -6.43 -8.46 16.56
CA GLY A 54 -7.30 -9.63 16.39
C GLY A 54 -7.25 -10.24 14.99
N LEU A 55 -6.16 -10.02 14.27
CA LEU A 55 -5.92 -10.54 12.93
C LEU A 55 -5.09 -11.82 13.01
N ALA A 56 -5.46 -12.84 12.23
CA ALA A 56 -4.64 -14.04 12.13
C ALA A 56 -3.33 -13.71 11.42
N SER A 57 -2.21 -14.14 12.00
CA SER A 57 -0.95 -14.15 11.26
C SER A 57 -1.06 -15.13 10.09
N TYR A 58 -0.55 -14.72 8.93
CA TYR A 58 -0.46 -15.56 7.75
C TYR A 58 0.98 -15.80 7.29
N ALA A 59 1.97 -15.32 8.05
CA ALA A 59 3.38 -15.43 7.68
C ALA A 59 3.81 -16.90 7.46
N SER A 60 3.25 -17.84 8.22
CA SER A 60 3.52 -19.28 8.07
C SER A 60 2.86 -19.92 6.85
N LEU A 61 1.98 -19.21 6.15
CA LEU A 61 1.31 -19.66 4.92
C LEU A 61 2.03 -19.18 3.66
N LEU A 62 3.08 -18.38 3.83
CA LEU A 62 3.92 -17.90 2.73
C LEU A 62 4.96 -18.97 2.41
N ASP A 63 5.21 -19.16 1.11
CA ASP A 63 6.14 -20.17 0.61
C ASP A 63 7.09 -19.51 -0.38
N GLY A 64 8.16 -18.94 0.16
CA GLY A 64 9.19 -18.20 -0.59
C GLY A 64 8.91 -16.71 -0.81
N GLN A 65 7.73 -16.19 -0.47
CA GLN A 65 7.46 -14.75 -0.52
C GLN A 65 8.10 -14.03 0.68
N ALA A 66 8.67 -12.86 0.44
CA ALA A 66 9.19 -12.00 1.49
C ALA A 66 8.04 -11.39 2.30
N TYR A 67 8.21 -11.30 3.62
CA TYR A 67 7.22 -10.73 4.53
C TYR A 67 7.88 -9.70 5.44
N HIS A 68 7.35 -8.48 5.41
CA HIS A 68 7.84 -7.37 6.21
C HIS A 68 6.70 -6.71 6.96
N ARG A 69 6.82 -6.62 8.28
CA ARG A 69 5.82 -5.94 9.12
C ARG A 69 6.35 -4.59 9.59
N PHE A 70 5.58 -3.54 9.30
CA PHE A 70 5.80 -2.19 9.80
C PHE A 70 4.56 -1.72 10.55
N SER A 71 4.50 -2.04 11.84
CA SER A 71 3.32 -1.73 12.67
C SER A 71 3.05 -0.22 12.71
N ILE A 72 1.89 0.18 12.18
CA ILE A 72 1.32 1.51 12.34
C ILE A 72 0.04 1.35 13.16
N THR A 73 -0.04 2.07 14.29
CA THR A 73 -1.21 2.06 15.16
C THR A 73 -2.48 2.28 14.34
N ASN A 74 -3.52 1.48 14.61
CA ASN A 74 -4.78 1.59 13.88
C ASN A 74 -5.28 3.04 13.88
N ILE A 75 -5.85 3.48 12.75
CA ILE A 75 -6.31 4.86 12.46
C ILE A 75 -5.28 6.00 12.61
N ALA A 76 -4.03 5.70 12.95
CA ALA A 76 -2.97 6.69 13.11
C ALA A 76 -2.13 6.88 11.84
N THR A 77 -1.11 7.73 11.97
CA THR A 77 -0.01 7.91 11.00
C THR A 77 1.23 7.14 11.49
N PRO A 78 2.24 6.90 10.63
CA PRO A 78 3.52 6.35 11.06
C PRO A 78 4.14 7.16 12.21
N ARG A 79 4.71 6.47 13.22
CA ARG A 79 5.27 7.12 14.42
C ARG A 79 6.49 8.00 14.14
N SER A 80 7.15 7.81 12.99
CA SER A 80 8.26 8.64 12.53
C SER A 80 8.34 8.66 11.00
N PRO A 81 8.89 9.73 10.40
CA PRO A 81 9.21 9.77 8.97
C PRO A 81 10.16 8.65 8.51
N ASP A 82 11.09 8.20 9.37
CA ASP A 82 12.03 7.14 9.01
C ASP A 82 11.34 5.82 8.70
N ILE A 83 10.23 5.50 9.39
CA ILE A 83 9.44 4.30 9.10
C ILE A 83 8.79 4.41 7.74
N THR A 84 8.20 5.57 7.44
CA THR A 84 7.62 5.82 6.12
C THR A 84 8.69 5.64 5.05
N THR A 85 9.83 6.31 5.19
CA THR A 85 10.96 6.20 4.26
C THR A 85 11.38 4.75 4.05
N ALA A 86 11.56 3.97 5.13
CA ALA A 86 11.94 2.56 5.03
C ALA A 86 10.89 1.71 4.29
N ILE A 87 9.60 1.99 4.47
CA ILE A 87 8.53 1.29 3.73
C ILE A 87 8.59 1.66 2.24
N LEU A 88 8.74 2.94 1.93
CA LEU A 88 8.82 3.42 0.56
C LEU A 88 10.05 2.83 -0.16
N ASP A 89 11.20 2.77 0.52
CA ASP A 89 12.43 2.17 -0.02
C ASP A 89 12.25 0.68 -0.32
N LEU A 90 11.56 -0.03 0.57
CA LEU A 90 11.22 -1.42 0.34
C LEU A 90 10.29 -1.60 -0.87
N ILE A 91 9.29 -0.72 -1.04
CA ILE A 91 8.42 -0.75 -2.23
C ILE A 91 9.27 -0.59 -3.49
N ASP A 92 10.12 0.43 -3.56
CA ASP A 92 10.93 0.73 -4.74
C ASP A 92 11.93 -0.41 -5.03
N GLN A 93 12.61 -0.91 -4.00
CA GLN A 93 13.58 -2.01 -4.13
C GLN A 93 12.93 -3.29 -4.62
N GLN A 94 11.73 -3.63 -4.16
CA GLN A 94 11.09 -4.90 -4.51
C GLN A 94 10.31 -4.80 -5.82
N ALA A 95 9.78 -3.62 -6.17
CA ALA A 95 9.11 -3.40 -7.46
C ALA A 95 10.07 -3.48 -8.67
N THR A 96 11.37 -3.21 -8.47
CA THR A 96 12.38 -3.41 -9.54
C THR A 96 12.66 -4.86 -9.87
N LYS A 97 12.42 -5.78 -8.93
CA LYS A 97 12.60 -7.21 -9.15
C LYS A 97 11.46 -7.76 -10.01
N GLU A 98 11.66 -8.98 -10.52
CA GLU A 98 10.56 -9.76 -11.10
C GLU A 98 9.59 -10.13 -9.96
N GLY A 99 8.41 -9.50 -9.94
CA GLY A 99 7.40 -9.72 -8.92
C GLY A 99 6.54 -8.49 -8.61
N VAL A 100 5.60 -8.69 -7.68
CA VAL A 100 4.65 -7.68 -7.21
C VAL A 100 4.81 -7.47 -5.70
N VAL A 101 4.82 -6.20 -5.29
CA VAL A 101 4.69 -5.79 -3.88
C VAL A 101 3.22 -5.67 -3.52
N TYR A 102 2.80 -6.34 -2.46
CA TYR A 102 1.48 -6.17 -1.86
C TYR A 102 1.57 -5.48 -0.51
N ILE A 103 1.04 -4.26 -0.41
CA ILE A 103 0.98 -3.50 0.84
C ILE A 103 -0.45 -3.45 1.38
N HIS A 104 -0.62 -3.77 2.65
CA HIS A 104 -1.95 -3.82 3.26
C HIS A 104 -1.94 -3.33 4.71
N CYS A 105 -3.13 -3.00 5.20
CA CYS A 105 -3.41 -2.87 6.62
C CYS A 105 -4.60 -3.78 6.95
N ARG A 106 -5.42 -3.44 7.95
CA ARG A 106 -6.67 -4.17 8.20
C ARG A 106 -7.66 -4.04 7.04
N GLY A 107 -8.09 -2.81 6.75
CA GLY A 107 -9.13 -2.54 5.75
C GLY A 107 -8.61 -2.19 4.35
N GLY A 108 -7.32 -1.90 4.22
CA GLY A 108 -6.72 -1.35 3.00
C GLY A 108 -7.05 0.13 2.74
N VAL A 109 -7.55 0.84 3.77
CA VAL A 109 -8.07 2.21 3.68
C VAL A 109 -7.06 3.21 4.25
N GLY A 110 -7.13 3.52 5.56
CA GLY A 110 -6.35 4.61 6.17
C GLY A 110 -4.84 4.45 6.10
N ARG A 111 -4.27 3.46 6.80
CA ARG A 111 -2.80 3.25 6.87
C ARG A 111 -2.17 2.97 5.51
N THR A 112 -2.81 2.10 4.72
CA THR A 112 -2.38 1.81 3.34
C THR A 112 -2.41 3.05 2.47
N GLY A 113 -3.51 3.81 2.47
CA GLY A 113 -3.64 5.06 1.74
C GLY A 113 -2.61 6.10 2.20
N THR A 114 -2.30 6.15 3.50
CA THR A 114 -1.28 7.05 4.06
C THR A 114 0.09 6.79 3.44
N ILE A 115 0.52 5.52 3.40
CA ILE A 115 1.81 5.14 2.82
C ILE A 115 1.81 5.34 1.30
N ILE A 116 0.76 4.90 0.59
CA ILE A 116 0.67 5.10 -0.87
C ILE A 116 0.66 6.59 -1.23
N GLY A 117 0.01 7.45 -0.44
CA GLY A 117 0.05 8.90 -0.62
C GLY A 117 1.47 9.47 -0.48
N CYS A 118 2.22 9.04 0.54
CA CYS A 118 3.62 9.45 0.71
C CYS A 118 4.50 8.92 -0.44
N TRP A 119 4.25 7.69 -0.89
CA TRP A 119 4.92 7.12 -2.06
C TRP A 119 4.64 7.92 -3.33
N LEU A 120 3.39 8.34 -3.57
CA LEU A 120 3.03 9.19 -4.71
C LEU A 120 3.74 10.55 -4.66
N THR A 121 3.92 11.12 -3.47
CA THR A 121 4.76 12.32 -3.30
C THR A 121 6.20 12.05 -3.75
N ARG A 122 6.80 10.92 -3.35
CA ARG A 122 8.12 10.48 -3.85
C ARG A 122 8.14 10.29 -5.38
N GLN A 123 7.03 9.84 -5.97
CA GLN A 123 6.88 9.73 -7.43
C GLN A 123 6.70 11.08 -8.16
N GLY A 124 6.57 12.19 -7.42
CA GLY A 124 6.52 13.56 -7.98
C GLY A 124 5.17 14.26 -7.84
N PHE A 125 4.14 13.60 -7.28
CA PHE A 125 2.85 14.22 -7.01
C PHE A 125 2.91 15.04 -5.71
N LYS A 126 3.31 16.31 -5.78
CA LYS A 126 3.53 17.12 -4.56
C LYS A 126 2.21 17.61 -3.93
N GLY A 127 2.16 17.60 -2.59
CA GLY A 127 1.05 18.17 -1.81
C GLY A 127 -0.31 17.59 -2.16
N ALA A 128 -1.28 18.46 -2.49
CA ALA A 128 -2.65 18.03 -2.82
C ALA A 128 -2.72 17.09 -4.05
N ASN A 129 -1.72 17.14 -4.94
CA ASN A 129 -1.70 16.25 -6.11
C ASN A 129 -1.51 14.78 -5.73
N ALA A 130 -0.77 14.46 -4.66
CA ALA A 130 -0.66 13.08 -4.16
C ALA A 130 -2.03 12.55 -3.70
N LEU A 131 -2.79 13.38 -2.97
CA LEU A 131 -4.13 13.01 -2.51
C LEU A 131 -5.09 12.84 -3.68
N LEU A 132 -5.07 13.75 -4.66
CA LEU A 132 -5.90 13.63 -5.85
C LEU A 132 -5.59 12.34 -6.63
N GLN A 133 -4.31 12.00 -6.78
CA GLN A 133 -3.91 10.78 -7.47
C GLN A 133 -4.28 9.52 -6.67
N LEU A 134 -4.07 9.53 -5.34
CA LEU A 134 -4.51 8.45 -4.46
C LEU A 134 -6.02 8.23 -4.57
N ASN A 135 -6.82 9.30 -4.55
CA ASN A 135 -8.27 9.22 -4.67
C ASN A 135 -8.70 8.58 -6.00
N LYS A 136 -8.03 8.92 -7.12
CA LYS A 136 -8.28 8.27 -8.42
C LYS A 136 -7.99 6.78 -8.38
N LEU A 137 -6.86 6.37 -7.79
CA LEU A 137 -6.51 4.96 -7.63
C LEU A 137 -7.52 4.23 -6.73
N TRP A 138 -7.96 4.90 -5.66
CA TRP A 138 -8.89 4.37 -4.67
C TRP A 138 -10.25 3.99 -5.27
N LEU A 139 -10.70 4.66 -6.34
CA LEU A 139 -11.95 4.32 -7.05
C LEU A 139 -11.99 2.89 -7.60
N GLN A 140 -10.84 2.23 -7.75
CA GLN A 140 -10.79 0.82 -8.13
C GLN A 140 -11.27 -0.10 -6.99
N ASN A 141 -11.21 0.33 -5.73
CA ASN A 141 -11.61 -0.47 -4.57
C ASN A 141 -13.11 -0.26 -4.30
N PRO A 142 -13.94 -1.32 -4.22
CA PRO A 142 -15.38 -1.15 -4.00
C PRO A 142 -15.75 -0.38 -2.72
N LYS A 143 -14.85 -0.35 -1.72
CA LYS A 143 -15.05 0.44 -0.49
C LYS A 143 -15.07 1.96 -0.75
N SER A 144 -14.63 2.42 -1.92
CA SER A 144 -14.66 3.84 -2.29
C SER A 144 -16.07 4.42 -2.41
N ALA A 145 -17.09 3.57 -2.53
CA ALA A 145 -18.49 4.01 -2.52
C ALA A 145 -18.94 4.56 -1.16
N GLU A 146 -18.28 4.15 -0.07
CA GLU A 146 -18.71 4.44 1.30
C GLU A 146 -17.60 5.04 2.16
N SER A 147 -16.36 5.10 1.65
CA SER A 147 -15.19 5.55 2.41
C SER A 147 -14.15 6.26 1.57
N GLU A 148 -13.41 7.15 2.21
CA GLU A 148 -12.28 7.86 1.63
C GLU A 148 -10.94 7.23 2.03
N SER A 149 -9.91 7.41 1.21
CA SER A 149 -8.56 6.96 1.49
C SER A 149 -7.55 8.11 1.31
N PRO A 150 -6.76 8.46 2.34
CA PRO A 150 -6.79 7.88 3.67
C PRO A 150 -8.01 8.34 4.49
N GLU A 151 -8.23 7.69 5.63
CA GLU A 151 -9.48 7.71 6.39
C GLU A 151 -9.62 8.95 7.29
N THR A 152 -8.51 9.46 7.83
CA THR A 152 -8.54 10.56 8.81
C THR A 152 -7.91 11.85 8.30
N LYS A 153 -8.32 12.99 8.86
CA LYS A 153 -7.68 14.29 8.58
C LYS A 153 -6.18 14.24 8.89
N GLN A 154 -5.79 13.62 10.00
CA GLN A 154 -4.39 13.48 10.39
C GLN A 154 -3.55 12.76 9.33
N GLN A 155 -4.10 11.70 8.71
CA GLN A 155 -3.44 10.98 7.63
C GLN A 155 -3.32 11.82 6.35
N LYS A 156 -4.36 12.59 6.01
CA LYS A 156 -4.31 13.52 4.87
C LYS A 156 -3.26 14.62 5.10
N ASP A 157 -3.25 15.23 6.29
CA ASP A 157 -2.27 16.25 6.68
C ASP A 157 -0.83 15.71 6.65
N TYR A 158 -0.64 14.44 7.04
CA TYR A 158 0.65 13.76 6.96
C TYR A 158 1.16 13.66 5.52
N ILE A 159 0.30 13.25 4.57
CA ILE A 159 0.67 13.22 3.14
C ILE A 159 0.96 14.63 2.61
N LEU A 160 0.12 15.62 2.95
CA LEU A 160 0.26 17.01 2.50
C LEU A 160 1.58 17.65 2.95
N SER A 161 2.03 17.29 4.15
CA SER A 161 3.27 17.80 4.75
C SER A 161 4.47 16.89 4.52
N TRP A 162 4.29 15.72 3.88
CA TRP A 162 5.35 14.76 3.62
C TRP A 162 6.47 15.40 2.80
N LYS A 163 7.65 15.46 3.41
CA LYS A 163 8.90 15.87 2.78
C LYS A 163 9.92 14.81 3.08
N GLU A 164 10.49 14.28 2.01
CA GLU A 164 11.57 13.34 2.13
C GLU A 164 12.90 14.09 2.07
N ASN A 165 13.80 13.83 3.02
CA ASN A 165 15.20 14.24 2.91
C ASN A 165 15.91 13.24 2.00
N PHE A 166 15.55 13.23 0.72
CA PHE A 166 16.05 12.27 -0.26
C PHE A 166 16.53 12.99 -1.51
N ASP A 167 17.57 12.45 -2.14
CA ASP A 167 18.07 12.93 -3.42
C ASP A 167 17.14 12.47 -4.55
N GLU A 168 16.26 13.37 -5.00
CA GLU A 168 15.29 13.13 -6.09
C GLU A 168 15.93 12.50 -7.34
N SER A 169 17.24 12.70 -7.58
CA SER A 169 17.95 12.14 -8.74
C SER A 169 18.14 10.62 -8.69
N SER A 170 18.01 10.01 -7.51
CA SER A 170 18.14 8.57 -7.30
C SER A 170 16.80 7.83 -7.19
N ALA A 171 15.67 8.56 -7.25
CA ALA A 171 14.34 7.97 -7.14
C ALA A 171 13.96 7.23 -8.43
N ILE A 172 13.55 5.96 -8.29
CA ILE A 172 12.94 5.24 -9.41
C ILE A 172 11.54 5.84 -9.63
N LYS A 173 11.33 6.41 -10.83
CA LYS A 173 10.06 6.99 -11.24
C LYS A 173 9.25 5.96 -12.00
N TRP A 174 8.27 5.37 -11.32
CA TRP A 174 7.33 4.41 -11.87
C TRP A 174 6.11 5.07 -12.51
N VAL A 175 5.80 6.29 -12.09
CA VAL A 175 4.63 7.05 -12.53
C VAL A 175 5.09 8.44 -12.96
N SER A 176 4.72 8.86 -14.17
CA SER A 176 4.97 10.24 -14.61
C SER A 176 3.83 11.16 -14.17
N PRO A 177 4.10 12.31 -13.53
CA PRO A 177 3.09 13.33 -13.24
C PRO A 177 2.43 13.92 -14.50
N SER A 178 3.04 13.75 -15.67
CA SER A 178 2.53 14.22 -16.97
C SER A 178 1.73 13.18 -17.75
N LEU A 179 1.66 11.93 -17.29
CA LEU A 179 0.88 10.89 -17.95
C LEU A 179 -0.39 10.65 -17.13
N SER A 180 -1.50 11.23 -17.59
CA SER A 180 -2.81 10.61 -17.36
C SER A 180 -2.71 9.18 -17.85
N PHE A 181 -3.10 8.21 -17.04
CA PHE A 181 -3.35 6.85 -17.52
C PHE A 181 -4.48 6.93 -18.55
N ILE A 182 -4.09 7.09 -19.82
CA ILE A 182 -4.80 6.80 -21.06
C ILE A 182 -4.19 5.45 -21.44
N GLU A 183 -4.87 4.31 -21.49
CA GLU A 183 -6.27 3.93 -21.73
C GLU A 183 -6.75 2.84 -20.76
#